data_AF-A0A7X7TPX2-F1
#
_entry.id   AF-A0A7X7TPX2-F1
#
_cell.length_a   1.000
_cell.length_b   1.000
_cell.length_c   1.000
_cell.angle_alpha   90.00
_cell.angle_beta   90.00
_cell.angle_gamma   90.00
#
_symmetry.space_group_name_H-M   'P 1'
#
loop_
_entity.id
_entity.type
_entity.pdbx_description
1 polymer ?
#
loop_
_entity_poly.entity_id
_entity_poly.type
_entity_poly.pdbx_seq_one_letter_code
_entity_poly.pdbx_strand_id
1 'polypeptide(L)'
;MSRRKFLGTGAMAAAGLTVVPSSVLGKSFGHTAPSDKLNIAGVGIGGMGFANLKNLESENIVALADVDWKYSDRVFKYFPKAKKYYDYRKMYDEMGKSIDAVVVATADHTHALIAADAITMGKHVYVQKPLTHSVYESRLLTKLAKKYKVATQMGNQGSSAPGVRQVCDWIYDGQIGEVTRVETFTD
;
A
#
# COMPACT_ATOMS: atom_id res chain seq x y z
N MET A 1 20.15 -8.80 -55.98
CA MET A 1 19.34 -8.21 -54.89
C MET A 1 18.77 -6.87 -55.37
N SER A 2 17.46 -6.74 -55.56
CA SER A 2 16.89 -5.47 -56.07
C SER A 2 16.63 -4.50 -54.92
N ARG A 3 16.88 -3.20 -55.15
CA ARG A 3 16.70 -2.09 -54.19
C ARG A 3 15.30 -2.05 -53.55
N ARG A 4 14.30 -2.65 -54.23
CA ARG A 4 12.91 -2.75 -53.78
C ARG A 4 12.71 -3.77 -52.66
N LYS A 5 13.52 -4.84 -52.60
CA LYS A 5 13.45 -5.83 -51.53
C LYS A 5 14.12 -5.33 -50.25
N PHE A 6 15.14 -4.48 -50.34
CA PHE A 6 15.84 -3.90 -49.19
C PHE A 6 14.97 -2.88 -48.43
N LEU A 7 14.23 -2.03 -49.15
CA LEU A 7 13.28 -1.07 -48.53
C LEU A 7 12.07 -1.77 -47.89
N GLY A 8 11.61 -2.88 -48.47
CA GLY A 8 10.54 -3.69 -47.89
C GLY A 8 10.93 -4.38 -46.57
N THR A 9 12.16 -4.87 -46.47
CA THR A 9 12.65 -5.54 -45.25
C THR A 9 13.04 -4.54 -44.15
N GLY A 10 13.51 -3.34 -44.49
CA GLY A 10 13.88 -2.30 -43.52
C GLY A 10 12.68 -1.68 -42.79
N ALA A 11 11.54 -1.52 -43.48
CA ALA A 11 10.34 -0.92 -42.89
C ALA A 11 9.66 -1.81 -41.82
N MET A 12 9.73 -3.14 -41.96
CA MET A 12 9.18 -4.07 -40.96
C MET A 12 10.04 -4.17 -39.69
N ALA A 13 11.34 -3.89 -39.76
CA ALA A 13 12.22 -3.88 -38.59
C ALA A 13 12.01 -2.63 -37.71
N ALA A 14 11.64 -1.49 -38.28
CA ALA A 14 11.37 -0.26 -37.54
C ALA A 14 9.99 -0.26 -36.83
N ALA A 15 9.00 -0.97 -37.37
CA ALA A 15 7.67 -1.08 -36.77
C ALA A 15 7.63 -1.94 -35.49
N GLY A 16 8.67 -2.75 -35.24
CA GLY A 16 8.77 -3.58 -34.02
C GLY A 16 9.33 -2.88 -32.78
N LEU A 17 9.80 -1.64 -32.92
CA LEU A 17 10.49 -0.88 -31.85
C LEU A 17 9.63 0.20 -31.19
N THR A 18 8.37 0.40 -31.62
CA THR A 18 7.61 1.61 -31.26
C THR A 18 6.71 1.49 -30.04
N VAL A 19 6.60 0.31 -29.41
CA VAL A 19 5.83 0.17 -28.17
C VAL A 19 6.61 -0.66 -27.15
N VAL A 20 7.68 -0.07 -26.63
CA VAL A 20 8.22 -0.52 -25.35
C VAL A 20 7.33 0.11 -24.27
N PRO A 21 6.61 -0.67 -23.44
CA PRO A 21 5.81 -0.12 -22.35
C PRO A 21 6.69 0.77 -21.46
N SER A 22 6.16 1.93 -21.03
CA SER A 22 6.88 2.84 -20.12
C SER A 22 7.37 2.15 -18.85
N SER A 23 6.67 1.09 -18.41
CA SER A 23 7.06 0.24 -17.28
C SER A 23 8.39 -0.51 -17.47
N VAL A 24 8.81 -0.76 -18.72
CA VAL A 24 10.09 -1.40 -19.05
C VAL A 24 11.24 -0.38 -19.04
N LEU A 25 10.98 0.85 -19.49
CA LEU A 25 11.97 1.95 -19.47
C LEU A 25 12.14 2.57 -18.08
N GLY A 26 11.07 2.71 -17.29
CA GLY A 26 11.10 3.30 -15.95
C GLY A 26 11.89 2.48 -14.92
N LYS A 27 11.92 1.14 -15.06
CA LYS A 27 12.75 0.26 -14.21
C LYS A 27 14.24 0.36 -14.49
N SER A 28 14.65 0.75 -15.70
CA SER A 28 16.06 0.79 -16.11
C SER A 28 16.81 2.05 -15.68
N PHE A 29 16.11 3.12 -15.26
CA PHE A 29 16.71 4.43 -14.96
C PHE A 29 16.51 4.92 -13.52
N GLY A 30 16.07 4.05 -12.61
CA GLY A 30 15.97 4.35 -11.17
C GLY A 30 14.90 5.39 -10.78
N HIS A 31 14.12 5.90 -11.75
CA HIS A 31 13.05 6.86 -11.51
C HIS A 31 11.71 6.30 -12.03
N THR A 32 10.82 5.94 -11.09
CA THR A 32 9.43 5.59 -11.41
C THR A 32 8.67 6.88 -11.70
N ALA A 33 8.12 7.02 -12.90
CA ALA A 33 7.33 8.18 -13.28
C ALA A 33 6.13 8.33 -12.33
N PRO A 34 5.66 9.55 -12.00
CA PRO A 34 4.52 9.73 -11.09
C PRO A 34 3.24 9.00 -11.52
N SER A 35 3.04 8.76 -12.83
CA SER A 35 1.92 7.98 -13.38
C SER A 35 1.98 6.48 -13.05
N ASP A 36 3.17 5.98 -12.73
CA ASP A 36 3.45 4.58 -12.47
C ASP A 36 3.52 4.30 -10.95
N LYS A 37 3.31 5.34 -10.13
CA LYS A 37 3.20 5.28 -8.67
C LYS A 37 1.77 5.10 -8.23
N LEU A 38 1.59 4.49 -7.05
CA LEU A 38 0.27 4.35 -6.44
C LEU A 38 -0.20 5.70 -5.86
N ASN A 39 -1.48 6.00 -6.04
CA ASN A 39 -2.16 7.06 -5.32
C ASN A 39 -2.72 6.52 -4.00
N ILE A 40 -2.15 6.99 -2.89
CA ILE A 40 -2.44 6.51 -1.54
C ILE A 40 -3.23 7.56 -0.77
N ALA A 41 -4.28 7.10 -0.09
CA ALA A 41 -5.00 7.88 0.90
C ALA A 41 -4.70 7.42 2.32
N GLY A 42 -4.65 8.35 3.27
CA GLY A 42 -4.52 8.06 4.70
C GLY A 42 -5.81 8.37 5.46
N VAL A 43 -6.22 7.49 6.38
CA VAL A 43 -7.33 7.70 7.31
C VAL A 43 -6.83 7.47 8.74
N GLY A 44 -6.95 8.49 9.59
CA GLY A 44 -6.25 8.52 10.89
C GLY A 44 -4.77 8.75 10.66
N ILE A 45 -4.36 10.01 10.48
CA ILE A 45 -3.08 10.35 9.87
C ILE A 45 -2.05 10.86 10.88
N GLY A 46 -2.44 11.11 12.13
CA GLY A 46 -1.49 11.46 13.19
C GLY A 46 -0.62 10.27 13.60
N GLY A 47 -0.14 10.20 14.85
CA GLY A 47 0.58 9.06 15.45
C GLY A 47 1.30 8.10 14.48
N MET A 48 0.85 6.84 14.48
CA MET A 48 1.38 5.82 13.57
C MET A 48 0.95 5.99 12.11
N GLY A 49 -0.20 6.59 11.84
CA GLY A 49 -0.62 6.91 10.47
C GLY A 49 0.42 7.78 9.75
N PHE A 50 0.97 8.77 10.43
CA PHE A 50 2.04 9.62 9.90
C PHE A 50 3.29 8.81 9.62
N ALA A 51 3.73 7.97 10.57
CA ALA A 51 4.88 7.11 10.39
C ALA A 51 4.71 6.14 9.21
N ASN A 52 3.50 5.59 9.01
CA ASN A 52 3.18 4.74 7.86
C ASN A 52 3.23 5.52 6.54
N LEU A 53 2.60 6.70 6.48
CA LEU A 53 2.59 7.54 5.28
C LEU A 53 4.00 7.99 4.90
N LYS A 54 4.85 8.30 5.88
CA LYS A 54 6.25 8.64 5.65
C LYS A 54 7.04 7.52 4.98
N ASN A 55 6.82 6.27 5.40
CA ASN A 55 7.43 5.10 4.77
C ASN A 55 6.91 4.82 3.35
N LEU A 56 5.90 5.56 2.89
CA LEU A 56 5.30 5.47 1.57
C LEU A 56 5.52 6.74 0.72
N GLU A 57 6.44 7.62 1.12
CA GLU A 57 6.78 8.85 0.40
C GLU A 57 7.34 8.62 -1.02
N SER A 58 7.76 7.39 -1.32
CA SER A 58 8.10 7.00 -2.69
C SER A 58 6.88 7.00 -3.61
N GLU A 59 5.67 6.88 -3.07
CA GLU A 59 4.37 6.88 -3.77
C GLU A 59 3.69 8.25 -3.70
N ASN A 60 2.51 8.38 -4.32
CA ASN A 60 1.75 9.63 -4.30
C ASN A 60 0.78 9.65 -3.10
N ILE A 61 1.04 10.48 -2.09
CA ILE A 61 0.07 10.73 -1.02
C ILE A 61 -0.93 11.78 -1.49
N VAL A 62 -2.14 11.36 -1.86
CA VAL A 62 -3.11 12.22 -2.58
C VAL A 62 -4.26 12.73 -1.72
N ALA A 63 -4.59 12.03 -0.63
CA ALA A 63 -5.71 12.39 0.23
C ALA A 63 -5.46 11.98 1.69
N LEU A 64 -5.89 12.80 2.62
CA LEU A 64 -5.67 12.63 4.05
C LEU A 64 -6.94 12.97 4.81
N ALA A 65 -7.46 12.01 5.59
CA ALA A 65 -8.65 12.16 6.41
C ALA A 65 -8.32 11.99 7.90
N ASP A 66 -8.70 12.99 8.70
CA ASP A 66 -8.59 12.96 10.15
C ASP A 66 -9.66 13.84 10.79
N VAL A 67 -10.22 13.41 11.93
CA VAL A 67 -11.25 14.16 12.68
C VAL A 67 -10.63 15.15 13.67
N ASP A 68 -9.34 15.05 13.96
CA ASP A 68 -8.60 16.00 14.78
C ASP A 68 -7.53 16.72 13.93
N TRP A 69 -7.95 17.83 13.32
CA TRP A 69 -7.07 18.65 12.49
C TRP A 69 -6.00 19.38 13.29
N LYS A 70 -6.23 19.64 14.58
CA LYS A 70 -5.21 20.26 15.44
C LYS A 70 -4.06 19.29 15.69
N TYR A 71 -4.39 18.03 15.99
CA TYR A 71 -3.39 16.97 16.16
C TYR A 71 -2.66 16.63 14.86
N SER A 72 -3.39 16.60 13.73
CA SER A 72 -2.86 16.19 12.43
C SER A 72 -2.30 17.33 11.57
N ASP A 73 -2.34 18.59 12.03
CA ASP A 73 -1.82 19.77 11.31
C ASP A 73 -0.39 19.58 10.77
N ARG A 74 0.50 18.97 11.57
CA ARG A 74 1.88 18.67 11.15
C ARG A 74 1.94 17.79 9.89
N VAL A 75 1.00 16.87 9.74
CA VAL A 75 0.94 15.89 8.64
C VAL A 75 0.42 16.57 7.39
N PHE A 76 -0.61 17.40 7.53
CA PHE A 76 -1.11 18.24 6.45
C PHE A 76 -0.07 19.23 5.91
N LYS A 77 0.79 19.77 6.79
CA LYS A 77 1.93 20.61 6.40
C LYS A 77 3.03 19.82 5.71
N TYR A 78 3.25 18.58 6.15
CA TYR A 78 4.24 17.68 5.57
C TYR A 78 3.85 17.21 4.16
N PHE A 79 2.56 16.92 3.94
CA PHE A 79 2.00 16.52 2.65
C PHE A 79 1.06 17.62 2.09
N PRO A 80 1.58 18.80 1.71
CA PRO A 80 0.75 19.96 1.39
C PRO A 80 -0.09 19.80 0.11
N LYS A 81 0.26 18.82 -0.74
CA LYS A 81 -0.45 18.52 -1.99
C LYS A 81 -1.64 17.56 -1.80
N ALA A 82 -1.68 16.84 -0.68
CA ALA A 82 -2.76 15.91 -0.40
C ALA A 82 -4.03 16.69 -0.05
N LYS A 83 -5.17 16.31 -0.64
CA LYS A 83 -6.47 16.88 -0.27
C LYS A 83 -6.80 16.49 1.17
N LYS A 84 -7.28 17.46 1.95
CA LYS A 84 -7.57 17.30 3.38
C LYS A 84 -9.05 17.05 3.57
N TYR A 85 -9.39 16.05 4.38
CA TYR A 85 -10.76 15.69 4.70
C TYR A 85 -10.94 15.57 6.21
N TYR A 86 -12.10 16.00 6.67
CA TYR A 86 -12.53 15.75 8.05
C TYR A 86 -13.19 14.38 8.19
N ASP A 87 -13.85 13.92 7.11
CA ASP A 87 -14.61 12.68 7.07
C ASP A 87 -14.08 11.80 5.93
N TYR A 88 -13.67 10.57 6.27
CA TYR A 88 -13.13 9.63 5.30
C TYR A 88 -14.17 9.20 4.25
N ARG A 89 -15.46 9.25 4.59
CA ARG A 89 -16.54 8.87 3.66
C ARG A 89 -16.64 9.88 2.53
N LYS A 90 -16.58 11.17 2.86
CA LYS A 90 -16.50 12.26 1.86
C LYS A 90 -15.24 12.15 1.00
N MET A 91 -14.12 11.77 1.63
CA MET A 91 -12.89 11.49 0.88
C MET A 91 -13.09 10.35 -0.12
N TYR A 92 -13.73 9.25 0.28
CA TYR A 92 -14.00 8.12 -0.60
C TYR A 92 -15.01 8.47 -1.72
N ASP A 93 -16.04 9.24 -1.41
CA ASP A 93 -17.01 9.72 -2.41
C ASP A 93 -16.34 10.58 -3.48
N GLU A 94 -15.49 11.52 -3.09
CA GLU A 94 -14.83 12.45 -4.01
C GLU A 94 -13.64 11.80 -4.74
N MET A 95 -12.78 11.09 -4.01
CA MET A 95 -11.48 10.62 -4.49
C MET A 95 -11.46 9.13 -4.82
N GLY A 96 -12.56 8.41 -4.66
CA GLY A 96 -12.61 6.96 -4.81
C GLY A 96 -12.12 6.46 -6.17
N LYS A 97 -12.23 7.25 -7.25
CA LYS A 97 -11.68 6.90 -8.58
C LYS A 97 -10.20 7.23 -8.76
N SER A 98 -9.64 8.05 -7.87
CA SER A 98 -8.27 8.57 -7.95
C SER A 98 -7.33 7.96 -6.90
N ILE A 99 -7.84 7.10 -6.02
CA ILE A 99 -7.08 6.37 -5.01
C ILE A 99 -6.95 4.92 -5.43
N ASP A 100 -5.74 4.36 -5.29
CA ASP A 100 -5.42 2.95 -5.52
C ASP A 100 -5.36 2.16 -4.21
N ALA A 101 -4.83 2.79 -3.15
CA ALA A 101 -4.64 2.16 -1.85
C ALA A 101 -4.97 3.09 -0.68
N VAL A 102 -5.32 2.49 0.47
CA VAL A 102 -5.65 3.21 1.71
C VAL A 102 -4.78 2.70 2.86
N VAL A 103 -4.20 3.64 3.61
CA VAL A 103 -3.62 3.40 4.94
C VAL A 103 -4.68 3.75 5.99
N VAL A 104 -5.05 2.79 6.82
CA VAL A 104 -5.99 2.95 7.93
C VAL A 104 -5.22 2.85 9.25
N ALA A 105 -5.18 3.94 10.00
CA ALA A 105 -4.47 4.04 11.28
C ALA A 105 -5.24 4.92 12.29
N THR A 106 -6.57 4.80 12.28
CA THR A 106 -7.47 5.45 13.24
C THR A 106 -7.41 4.77 14.61
N ALA A 107 -8.32 5.14 15.52
CA ALA A 107 -8.59 4.31 16.68
C ALA A 107 -9.13 2.94 16.23
N ASP A 108 -8.66 1.89 16.88
CA ASP A 108 -8.86 0.48 16.49
C ASP A 108 -10.34 0.08 16.25
N HIS A 109 -11.30 0.66 16.98
CA HIS A 109 -12.73 0.36 16.87
C HIS A 109 -13.38 0.83 15.57
N THR A 110 -12.63 1.57 14.74
CA THR A 110 -13.08 1.99 13.41
C THR A 110 -12.34 1.32 12.27
N HIS A 111 -11.27 0.57 12.55
CA HIS A 111 -10.44 -0.06 11.53
C HIS A 111 -11.26 -0.93 10.56
N ALA A 112 -12.10 -1.81 11.11
CA ALA A 112 -12.84 -2.78 10.32
C ALA A 112 -13.80 -2.12 9.33
N LEU A 113 -14.53 -1.08 9.76
CA LEU A 113 -15.48 -0.38 8.92
C LEU A 113 -14.78 0.35 7.77
N ILE A 114 -13.76 1.14 8.09
CA ILE A 114 -13.00 1.93 7.09
C ILE A 114 -12.32 1.00 6.09
N ALA A 115 -11.71 -0.10 6.56
CA ALA A 115 -11.08 -1.09 5.70
C ALA A 115 -12.10 -1.81 4.82
N ALA A 116 -13.27 -2.18 5.35
CA ALA A 116 -14.33 -2.81 4.56
C ALA A 116 -14.84 -1.88 3.45
N ASP A 117 -15.07 -0.60 3.76
CA ASP A 117 -15.47 0.42 2.79
C ASP A 117 -14.44 0.50 1.65
N ALA A 118 -13.15 0.63 1.98
CA ALA A 118 -12.07 0.67 0.99
C ALA A 118 -11.97 -0.62 0.15
N ILE A 119 -12.05 -1.80 0.78
CA ILE A 119 -11.98 -3.09 0.07
C ILE A 119 -13.16 -3.24 -0.90
N THR A 120 -14.38 -2.87 -0.48
CA THR A 120 -15.57 -2.99 -1.34
C THR A 120 -15.56 -2.03 -2.52
N MET A 121 -14.78 -0.95 -2.43
CA MET A 121 -14.45 -0.06 -3.54
C MET A 121 -13.29 -0.56 -4.43
N GLY A 122 -12.76 -1.76 -4.16
CA GLY A 122 -11.66 -2.37 -4.90
C GLY A 122 -10.29 -1.76 -4.58
N LYS A 123 -10.12 -1.15 -3.41
CA LYS A 123 -8.85 -0.51 -3.00
C LYS A 123 -7.97 -1.47 -2.22
N HIS A 124 -6.67 -1.38 -2.44
CA HIS A 124 -5.70 -2.06 -1.60
C HIS A 124 -5.67 -1.42 -0.22
N VAL A 125 -5.45 -2.20 0.84
CA VAL A 125 -5.57 -1.67 2.21
C VAL A 125 -4.41 -2.12 3.09
N TYR A 126 -3.74 -1.14 3.70
CA TYR A 126 -2.90 -1.35 4.87
C TYR A 126 -3.66 -0.90 6.11
N VAL A 127 -3.78 -1.75 7.14
CA VAL A 127 -4.49 -1.43 8.38
C VAL A 127 -3.57 -1.61 9.57
N GLN A 128 -3.48 -0.62 10.47
CA GLN A 128 -2.69 -0.78 11.69
C GLN A 128 -3.21 -1.88 12.61
N LYS A 129 -2.30 -2.40 13.43
CA LYS A 129 -2.65 -3.32 14.52
C LYS A 129 -3.37 -2.58 15.67
N PRO A 130 -4.26 -3.23 16.42
CA PRO A 130 -4.90 -4.50 16.06
C PRO A 130 -5.81 -4.34 14.83
N LEU A 131 -5.91 -5.38 13.99
CA LEU A 131 -6.68 -5.30 12.73
C LEU A 131 -8.16 -4.96 12.98
N THR A 132 -8.77 -5.61 13.96
CA THR A 132 -10.20 -5.51 14.29
C THR A 132 -10.43 -5.74 15.80
N HIS A 133 -11.62 -5.42 16.29
CA HIS A 133 -12.02 -5.69 17.68
C HIS A 133 -12.57 -7.10 17.89
N SER A 134 -13.15 -7.69 16.84
CA SER A 134 -13.73 -9.01 16.91
C SER A 134 -13.17 -9.96 15.85
N VAL A 135 -13.23 -11.26 16.15
CA VAL A 135 -12.91 -12.32 15.19
C VAL A 135 -13.88 -12.28 14.00
N TYR A 136 -15.13 -11.86 14.22
CA TYR A 136 -16.13 -11.71 13.16
C TYR A 136 -15.67 -10.70 12.11
N GLU A 137 -15.25 -9.50 12.53
CA GLU A 137 -14.75 -8.46 11.64
C GLU A 137 -13.52 -8.93 10.85
N SER A 138 -12.55 -9.58 11.50
CA SER A 138 -11.38 -10.14 10.82
C SER A 138 -11.77 -11.15 9.73
N ARG A 139 -12.74 -12.04 10.02
CA ARG A 139 -13.27 -13.01 9.05
C ARG A 139 -14.04 -12.33 7.93
N LEU A 140 -14.78 -11.26 8.22
CA LEU A 140 -15.48 -10.45 7.23
C LEU A 140 -14.47 -9.80 6.27
N LEU A 141 -13.45 -9.11 6.79
CA LEU A 141 -12.40 -8.49 5.96
C LEU A 141 -11.69 -9.52 5.09
N THR A 142 -11.42 -10.72 5.61
CA THR A 142 -10.83 -11.82 4.82
C THR A 142 -11.73 -12.22 3.64
N LYS A 143 -13.05 -12.36 3.87
CA LYS A 143 -14.02 -12.67 2.81
C LYS A 143 -14.10 -11.56 1.78
N LEU A 144 -14.10 -10.30 2.22
CA LEU A 144 -14.12 -9.14 1.34
C LEU A 144 -12.85 -9.06 0.50
N ALA A 145 -11.67 -9.16 1.11
CA ALA A 145 -10.40 -9.15 0.39
C ALA A 145 -10.33 -10.23 -0.70
N LYS A 146 -10.79 -11.46 -0.37
CA LYS A 146 -10.90 -12.56 -1.35
C LYS A 146 -11.89 -12.26 -2.47
N LYS A 147 -13.05 -11.67 -2.14
CA LYS A 147 -14.11 -11.35 -3.12
C LYS A 147 -13.67 -10.26 -4.09
N TYR A 148 -13.09 -9.17 -3.57
CA TYR A 148 -12.70 -7.99 -4.35
C TYR A 148 -11.28 -8.09 -4.92
N LYS A 149 -10.53 -9.15 -4.57
CA LYS A 149 -9.19 -9.46 -5.09
C LYS A 149 -8.19 -8.32 -4.90
N VAL A 150 -8.22 -7.72 -3.72
CA VAL A 150 -7.32 -6.63 -3.33
C VAL A 150 -6.17 -7.15 -2.46
N ALA A 151 -5.00 -6.55 -2.60
CA ALA A 151 -3.92 -6.73 -1.64
C ALA A 151 -4.30 -6.08 -0.30
N THR A 152 -4.08 -6.81 0.79
CA THR A 152 -4.29 -6.33 2.16
C THR A 152 -3.12 -6.67 3.05
N GLN A 153 -2.74 -5.77 3.95
CA GLN A 153 -1.68 -6.00 4.93
C GLN A 153 -2.03 -5.39 6.29
N MET A 154 -1.84 -6.15 7.36
CA MET A 154 -1.87 -5.60 8.72
C MET A 154 -0.50 -5.01 9.07
N GLY A 155 -0.49 -3.85 9.70
CA GLY A 155 0.69 -3.18 10.22
C GLY A 155 1.26 -3.85 11.47
N ASN A 156 1.76 -5.07 11.32
CA ASN A 156 2.40 -5.82 12.40
C ASN A 156 3.93 -5.67 12.33
N GLN A 157 4.43 -4.47 12.61
CA GLN A 157 5.82 -4.10 12.29
C GLN A 157 6.85 -4.99 13.03
N GLY A 158 6.54 -5.37 14.27
CA GLY A 158 7.40 -6.25 15.07
C GLY A 158 7.63 -7.60 14.41
N SER A 159 6.59 -8.21 13.84
CA SER A 159 6.70 -9.51 13.16
C SER A 159 7.30 -9.45 11.76
N SER A 160 7.46 -8.25 11.18
CA SER A 160 8.08 -8.04 9.87
C SER A 160 9.52 -7.53 9.94
N ALA A 161 10.09 -7.39 11.13
CA ALA A 161 11.45 -6.89 11.31
C ALA A 161 12.52 -7.92 10.89
N PRO A 162 13.71 -7.49 10.43
CA PRO A 162 14.78 -8.40 10.00
C PRO A 162 15.18 -9.45 11.06
N GLY A 163 15.15 -9.09 12.35
CA GLY A 163 15.43 -10.03 13.43
C GLY A 163 14.43 -11.18 13.52
N VAL A 164 13.13 -10.91 13.33
CA VAL A 164 12.12 -11.98 13.29
C VAL A 164 12.32 -12.85 12.06
N ARG A 165 12.65 -12.24 10.91
CA ARG A 165 12.94 -13.01 9.70
C ARG A 165 14.13 -13.95 9.89
N GLN A 166 15.21 -13.46 10.48
CA GLN A 166 16.40 -14.26 10.78
C GLN A 166 16.08 -15.43 11.73
N VAL A 167 15.28 -15.19 12.78
CA VAL A 167 14.85 -16.25 13.69
C VAL A 167 14.01 -17.30 12.96
N CYS A 168 13.10 -16.89 12.07
CA CYS A 168 12.37 -17.84 11.22
C CYS A 168 13.31 -18.67 10.34
N ASP A 169 14.30 -18.04 9.71
CA ASP A 169 15.27 -18.73 8.86
C ASP A 169 16.06 -19.78 9.69
N TRP A 170 16.52 -19.44 10.91
CA TRP A 170 17.17 -20.40 11.81
C TRP A 170 16.30 -21.59 12.19
N ILE A 171 15.01 -21.36 12.44
CA ILE A 171 14.06 -22.42 12.77
C ILE A 171 13.83 -23.33 11.55
N TYR A 172 13.60 -22.74 10.37
CA TYR A 172 13.33 -23.50 9.15
C TYR A 172 14.54 -24.30 8.67
N ASP A 173 15.74 -23.76 8.84
CA ASP A 173 16.99 -24.43 8.50
C ASP A 173 17.46 -25.41 9.59
N GLY A 174 16.67 -25.62 10.64
CA GLY A 174 16.96 -26.56 11.73
C GLY A 174 18.17 -26.18 12.59
N GLN A 175 18.64 -24.92 12.53
CA GLN A 175 19.89 -24.48 13.17
C GLN A 175 19.88 -24.57 14.69
N ILE A 176 18.69 -24.49 15.30
CA ILE A 176 18.52 -24.54 16.76
C ILE A 176 17.83 -25.82 17.25
N GLY A 177 17.58 -26.78 16.35
CA GLY A 177 16.81 -27.99 16.66
C GLY A 177 15.31 -27.72 16.90
N GLU A 178 14.66 -28.62 17.62
CA GLU A 178 13.23 -28.50 17.97
C GLU A 178 13.01 -27.37 18.98
N VAL A 179 12.12 -26.43 18.65
CA VAL A 179 11.74 -25.35 19.57
C VAL A 179 10.86 -25.91 20.69
N THR A 180 11.37 -25.91 21.92
CA THR A 180 10.65 -26.45 23.09
C THR A 180 10.02 -25.37 23.98
N ARG A 181 10.47 -24.11 23.89
CA ARG A 181 9.96 -22.98 24.68
C ARG A 181 10.19 -21.65 23.95
N VAL A 182 9.21 -20.76 24.03
CA VAL A 182 9.31 -19.36 23.56
C VAL A 182 8.91 -18.44 24.70
N GLU A 183 9.74 -17.44 24.97
CA GLU A 183 9.47 -16.39 25.94
C GLU A 183 9.47 -15.04 25.24
N THR A 184 8.41 -14.28 25.43
CA THR A 184 8.25 -12.96 24.80
C THR A 184 7.89 -11.93 25.85
N PHE A 185 8.63 -10.84 25.89
CA PHE A 185 8.39 -9.73 26.79
C PHE A 185 8.20 -8.46 25.95
N THR A 186 7.26 -7.62 26.37
CA THR A 186 7.16 -6.22 25.91
C THR A 186 7.47 -5.34 27.11
N ASP A 187 8.18 -4.25 26.87
CA ASP A 187 8.36 -3.16 27.82
C ASP A 187 7.05 -2.40 28.06
#